data_AF-A0ABD5DH14-F1
#
_entry.id   AF-A0ABD5DH14-F1
#
_cell.length_a   1.000
_cell.length_b   1.000
_cell.length_c   1.000
_cell.angle_alpha   90.00
_cell.angle_beta   90.00
_cell.angle_gamma   90.00
#
_symmetry.space_group_name_H-M   'P 1'
#
loop_
_entity.id
_entity.type
_entity.pdbx_description
1 polymer ?
#
loop_
_entity_poly.entity_id
_entity_poly.type
_entity_poly.pdbx_seq_one_letter_code
_entity_poly.pdbx_strand_id
1 'polypeptide(L)'
;TYALLQRHQPQALAGLVAIGWSPAAPGLPLITAGATPAATLNSLREALQQLVSDDRYRSLCDALLICGYSDMSREAYAPLLAWRDEAAALGVS
;
A
#
# COMPACT_ATOMS: atom_id res chain seq x y z
N THR A 1 1.58 4.64 7.26
CA THR A 1 1.59 4.17 8.66
C THR A 1 1.26 5.26 9.67
N TYR A 2 1.93 6.42 9.68
CA TYR A 2 1.69 7.48 10.68
C TYR A 2 0.20 7.85 10.85
N ALA A 3 -0.53 8.07 9.75
CA ALA A 3 -1.95 8.41 9.80
C ALA A 3 -2.84 7.32 10.45
N LEU A 4 -2.50 6.03 10.30
CA LEU A 4 -3.22 4.94 10.97
C LEU A 4 -2.98 4.97 12.48
N LEU A 5 -1.73 5.20 12.91
CA LEU A 5 -1.41 5.34 14.34
C LEU A 5 -2.09 6.57 14.93
N GLN A 6 -2.09 7.69 14.22
CA GLN A 6 -2.78 8.91 14.68
C GLN A 6 -4.28 8.69 14.87
N ARG A 7 -4.91 7.91 14.00
CA ARG A 7 -6.34 7.61 14.08
C ARG A 7 -6.67 6.60 15.18
N HIS A 8 -5.91 5.51 15.28
CA HIS A 8 -6.30 4.34 16.11
C HIS A 8 -5.54 4.24 17.43
N GLN A 9 -4.35 4.85 17.53
CA GLN A 9 -3.47 4.77 18.70
C GLN A 9 -2.77 6.12 18.96
N PRO A 10 -3.50 7.23 19.13
CA PRO A 10 -2.90 8.57 19.25
C PRO A 10 -1.91 8.70 20.41
N GLN A 11 -2.11 7.94 21.49
CA GLN A 11 -1.20 7.92 22.63
C GLN A 11 0.19 7.34 22.29
N ALA A 12 0.29 6.45 21.30
CA ALA A 12 1.57 5.95 20.82
C ALA A 12 2.39 7.03 20.10
N LEU A 13 1.76 8.14 19.71
CA LEU A 13 2.41 9.29 19.08
C LEU A 13 2.58 10.47 20.04
N ALA A 14 2.22 10.33 21.31
CA ALA A 14 2.36 11.39 22.30
C ALA A 14 3.84 11.78 22.46
N GLY A 15 4.14 13.07 22.29
CA GLY A 15 5.51 13.60 22.36
C GLY A 15 6.37 13.33 21.13
N LEU A 16 5.85 12.66 20.09
CA LEU A 16 6.56 12.49 18.82
C LEU A 16 6.26 13.63 17.85
N VAL A 17 7.26 13.99 17.04
CA VAL A 17 7.12 14.94 15.93
C VAL A 17 7.74 14.38 14.67
N ALA A 18 7.14 14.64 13.51
CA ALA A 18 7.71 14.28 12.22
C ALA A 18 8.92 15.19 11.93
N ILE A 19 10.09 14.59 11.73
CA ILE A 19 11.33 15.31 11.37
C ILE A 19 11.65 15.25 9.87
N GLY A 20 10.89 14.46 9.11
CA GLY A 20 11.07 14.27 7.68
C GLY A 20 10.21 13.13 7.16
N TRP A 21 10.14 13.04 5.83
CA TRP A 21 9.43 11.98 5.11
C TRP A 21 10.34 11.42 4.03
N SER A 22 10.29 10.10 3.83
CA SER A 22 10.93 9.49 2.66
C SER A 22 10.19 9.87 1.37
N PRO A 23 10.82 9.72 0.20
CA PRO A 23 10.13 9.80 -1.08
C PRO A 23 8.90 8.87 -1.13
N ALA A 24 7.93 9.23 -1.96
CA ALA A 24 6.75 8.41 -2.18
C ALA A 24 7.14 7.06 -2.79
N ALA A 25 6.63 5.98 -2.19
CA ALA A 25 6.73 4.63 -2.71
C ALA A 25 5.42 4.24 -3.44
N PRO A 26 5.47 3.26 -4.35
CA PRO A 26 4.27 2.60 -4.84
C PRO A 26 3.40 2.08 -3.67
N GLY A 27 2.08 2.04 -3.88
CA GLY A 27 1.14 1.53 -2.88
C GLY A 27 1.40 0.07 -2.50
N LEU A 28 0.79 -0.40 -1.40
CA LEU A 28 0.96 -1.78 -0.96
C LEU A 28 0.35 -2.76 -1.98
N PRO A 29 1.11 -3.75 -2.48
CA PRO A 29 0.59 -4.70 -3.45
C PRO A 29 -0.34 -5.72 -2.78
N LEU A 30 -1.41 -6.10 -3.48
CA LEU A 30 -2.16 -7.32 -3.23
C LEU A 30 -1.63 -8.41 -4.16
N ILE A 31 -1.15 -9.51 -3.61
CA ILE A 31 -0.41 -10.55 -4.35
C ILE A 31 -1.21 -11.86 -4.31
N THR A 32 -1.42 -12.47 -5.48
CA THR A 32 -1.98 -13.82 -5.61
C THR A 32 -0.87 -14.84 -5.85
N ALA A 33 -1.18 -16.14 -5.71
CA ALA A 33 -0.26 -17.18 -6.13
C ALA A 33 0.00 -17.12 -7.65
N GLY A 34 1.20 -17.48 -8.10
CA GLY A 34 1.56 -17.46 -9.53
C GLY A 34 0.70 -18.39 -10.40
N ALA A 35 0.13 -19.45 -9.81
CA ALA A 35 -0.78 -20.38 -10.49
C ALA A 35 -2.27 -20.00 -10.41
N THR A 36 -2.59 -18.77 -9.96
CA THR A 36 -3.99 -18.32 -9.85
C THR A 36 -4.62 -18.29 -11.25
N PRO A 37 -5.78 -18.95 -11.46
CA PRO A 37 -6.45 -18.93 -12.75
C PRO A 37 -6.81 -17.50 -13.17
N ALA A 38 -6.71 -17.21 -14.47
CA ALA A 38 -6.99 -15.88 -15.01
C ALA A 38 -8.43 -15.41 -14.70
N ALA A 39 -9.40 -16.32 -14.75
CA ALA A 39 -10.79 -16.02 -14.39
C ALA A 39 -10.91 -15.55 -12.93
N THR A 40 -10.27 -16.25 -11.99
CA THR A 40 -10.23 -15.86 -10.59
C THR A 40 -9.56 -14.50 -10.39
N LEU A 41 -8.43 -14.27 -11.08
CA LEU A 41 -7.72 -13.00 -11.01
C LEU A 41 -8.60 -11.84 -11.50
N ASN A 42 -9.33 -12.02 -12.59
CA ASN A 42 -10.25 -11.01 -13.12
C ASN A 42 -11.39 -10.72 -12.14
N SER A 43 -12.01 -11.75 -11.55
CA SER A 43 -13.06 -11.53 -10.54
C SER A 43 -12.55 -10.80 -9.30
N LEU A 44 -11.30 -11.03 -8.88
CA LEU A 44 -10.68 -10.30 -7.78
C LEU A 44 -10.47 -8.82 -8.13
N ARG A 45 -9.99 -8.53 -9.35
CA ARG A 45 -9.80 -7.15 -9.84
C ARG A 45 -11.12 -6.40 -9.89
N GLU A 46 -12.18 -7.03 -10.41
CA GLU A 46 -13.52 -6.45 -10.45
C GLU A 46 -14.06 -6.17 -9.04
N ALA A 47 -13.92 -7.12 -8.11
CA ALA A 47 -14.35 -6.94 -6.73
C ALA A 47 -13.60 -5.81 -6.02
N LEU A 48 -12.28 -5.69 -6.25
CA LEU A 48 -11.46 -4.60 -5.70
C LEU A 48 -11.83 -3.24 -6.31
N GLN A 49 -12.09 -3.19 -7.62
CA GLN A 49 -12.57 -1.98 -8.28
C GLN A 49 -13.93 -1.55 -7.72
N GLN A 50 -14.85 -2.50 -7.51
CA GLN A 50 -16.14 -2.23 -6.89
C GLN A 50 -15.96 -1.73 -5.45
N LEU A 51 -15.12 -2.39 -4.65
CA LEU A 51 -14.85 -2.00 -3.26
C LEU A 51 -14.44 -0.54 -3.13
N VAL A 52 -13.61 -0.02 -4.03
CA VAL A 52 -13.10 1.36 -3.96
C VAL A 52 -14.01 2.38 -4.66
N SER A 53 -15.02 1.93 -5.41
CA SER A 53 -15.91 2.80 -6.19
C SER A 53 -17.31 2.93 -5.59
N ASP A 54 -17.84 1.87 -4.98
CA ASP A 54 -19.20 1.83 -4.44
C ASP A 54 -19.31 2.60 -3.10
N ASP A 55 -20.24 3.55 -3.03
CA ASP A 55 -20.45 4.40 -1.84
C ASP A 55 -20.71 3.60 -0.56
N ARG A 56 -21.35 2.42 -0.67
CA ARG A 56 -21.60 1.51 0.47
C ARG A 56 -20.32 1.06 1.18
N TYR A 57 -19.18 1.08 0.50
CA TYR A 57 -17.88 0.71 1.07
C TYR A 57 -17.01 1.91 1.44
N ARG A 58 -17.48 3.14 1.18
CA ARG A 58 -16.68 4.34 1.39
C ARG A 58 -16.17 4.47 2.82
N SER A 59 -17.04 4.24 3.80
CA SER A 59 -16.70 4.30 5.23
C SER A 59 -15.63 3.27 5.63
N LEU A 60 -15.67 2.07 5.03
CA LEU A 60 -14.67 1.02 5.25
C LEU A 60 -13.31 1.42 4.65
N CYS A 61 -13.31 1.90 3.41
CA CYS A 61 -12.10 2.38 2.74
C CYS A 61 -11.47 3.56 3.50
N ASP A 62 -12.28 4.54 3.92
CA ASP A 62 -11.83 5.69 4.69
C ASP A 62 -11.28 5.29 6.07
N ALA A 63 -11.85 4.26 6.72
CA ALA A 63 -11.34 3.74 7.98
C ALA A 63 -9.95 3.09 7.83
N LEU A 64 -9.69 2.46 6.70
CA LEU A 64 -8.42 1.78 6.38
C LEU A 64 -7.44 2.67 5.60
N LEU A 65 -7.79 3.92 5.33
CA LEU A 65 -7.04 4.85 4.47
C LEU A 65 -6.77 4.29 3.07
N ILE A 66 -7.70 3.48 2.54
CA ILE A 66 -7.66 2.97 1.17
C ILE A 66 -8.30 4.02 0.28
N CYS A 67 -7.51 4.63 -0.61
CA CYS A 67 -7.97 5.68 -1.51
C CYS A 67 -8.28 5.21 -2.93
N GLY A 68 -7.97 3.96 -3.27
CA GLY A 68 -8.19 3.44 -4.62
C GLY A 68 -7.55 2.08 -4.84
N TYR A 69 -7.74 1.59 -6.06
CA TYR A 69 -7.19 0.35 -6.58
C TYR A 69 -6.65 0.61 -7.99
N SER A 70 -5.54 -0.05 -8.35
CA SER A 70 -4.99 -0.03 -9.69
C SER A 70 -4.33 -1.36 -10.03
N ASP A 71 -4.49 -1.77 -11.29
CA ASP A 71 -3.72 -2.87 -11.86
C ASP A 71 -2.28 -2.40 -12.06
N MET A 72 -1.36 -2.98 -11.29
CA MET A 72 0.05 -2.60 -11.32
C MET A 72 0.91 -3.73 -11.87
N SER A 73 1.82 -3.37 -12.78
CA SER A 73 2.86 -4.29 -13.23
C SER A 73 3.98 -4.39 -12.18
N ARG A 74 4.83 -5.40 -12.30
CA ARG A 74 5.96 -5.60 -11.38
C ARG A 74 6.98 -4.46 -11.49
N GLU A 75 7.13 -3.88 -12.69
CA GLU A 75 8.07 -2.81 -13.00
C GLU A 75 7.75 -1.53 -12.22
N ALA A 76 6.48 -1.28 -11.86
CA ALA A 76 6.09 -0.16 -11.02
C ALA A 76 6.79 -0.19 -9.63
N TYR A 77 7.23 -1.37 -9.18
CA TYR A 77 7.93 -1.57 -7.91
C TYR A 77 9.46 -1.59 -8.06
N ALA A 78 10.00 -1.43 -9.27
CA ALA A 78 11.46 -1.39 -9.51
C ALA A 78 12.21 -0.35 -8.65
N PRO A 79 11.66 0.85 -8.34
CA PRO A 79 12.34 1.81 -7.47
C PRO A 79 12.67 1.24 -6.08
N LEU A 80 11.84 0.34 -5.56
CA LEU A 80 12.08 -0.29 -4.25
C LEU A 80 13.31 -1.20 -4.27
N LEU A 81 13.58 -1.85 -5.41
CA LEU A 81 14.78 -2.67 -5.59
C LEU A 81 16.02 -1.78 -5.68
N ALA A 82 15.93 -0.66 -6.40
CA ALA A 82 17.03 0.30 -6.49
C ALA A 82 17.40 0.88 -5.11
N TRP A 83 16.41 1.26 -4.29
CA TRP A 83 16.67 1.75 -2.93
C TRP A 83 17.30 0.69 -2.03
N ARG A 84 16.86 -0.57 -2.15
CA ARG A 84 17.50 -1.69 -1.43
C ARG A 84 18.97 -1.84 -1.83
N ASP A 85 19.25 -1.80 -3.13
CA ASP A 85 20.61 -2.00 -3.65
C ASP A 85 21.54 -0.83 -3.27
N GLU A 86 21.02 0.40 -3.28
CA GLU A 86 21.73 1.59 -2.77
C GLU A 86 22.03 1.47 -1.27
N ALA A 87 21.04 1.08 -0.45
CA ALA A 87 21.23 0.87 0.98
C ALA A 87 22.30 -0.20 1.26
N ALA A 88 22.29 -1.29 0.50
CA ALA A 88 23.29 -2.34 0.59
C ALA A 88 24.70 -1.84 0.21
N ALA A 89 24.82 -1.00 -0.83
CA ALA A 89 26.09 -0.39 -1.21
C ALA A 89 26.65 0.57 -0.14
N LEU A 90 25.77 1.14 0.69
CA LEU A 90 26.12 1.96 1.86
C LEU A 90 26.37 1.13 3.13
N GLY A 91 26.29 -0.20 3.06
CA GLY A 91 26.58 -1.11 4.18
C GLY A 91 25.40 -1.42 5.09
N VAL A 92 24.16 -1.12 4.67
CA VAL A 92 22.94 -1.46 5.41
C VAL A 92 22.39 -2.80 4.88
N SER A 93 22.35 -3.83 5.72
CA SER A 93 21.85 -5.18 5.38
C SER A 93 20.45 -5.48 5.91
#